data_AF-A0A067BY21-F1
#
_entry.id   AF-A0A067BY21-F1
#
_cell.length_a   1.000
_cell.length_b   1.000
_cell.length_c   1.000
_cell.angle_alpha   90.00
_cell.angle_beta   90.00
_cell.angle_gamma   90.00
#
_symmetry.space_group_name_H-M   'P 1'
#
loop_
_entity.id
_entity.type
_entity.pdbx_description
1 polymer ?
#
loop_
_entity_poly.entity_id
_entity_poly.type
_entity_poly.pdbx_seq_one_letter_code
_entity_poly.pdbx_strand_id
1 'polypeptide(L)'
;MSLTLRTLGRHACRVKKDVVFRAASSAAASGAFEAKTQIPPPAPYTGLFSTNFDVTEPKHKARMERWKWLLELLGYFNEEATMTTKSALLFNSCVNQAAHPSFYRALDLPPDFRSQQALLILHVWIVHRRLIASKTPNTPKEKIDPGKLLQEALFDRLWEDTTVRIRNQNVSELTVNKHLHEVQQRSFNQCVAYDQYFAANGAKRSLSEAISKHVLNVEPSAKPSQTALLTAYVQRELKTMHKLPLDVLETGDLPWGPPLANPSNMSYDDDEFDLIGQRYGNWRSALDVRGTRYFWNMTTRFSSWDKPTKDTK
;
A
#
# COMPACT_ATOMS: atom_id res chain seq x y z
N MET A 1 -34.09 -69.11 -17.22
CA MET A 1 -34.32 -69.14 -15.76
C MET A 1 -34.49 -67.70 -15.31
N SER A 2 -35.64 -67.03 -15.51
CA SER A 2 -36.90 -67.10 -14.75
C SER A 2 -36.72 -67.22 -13.22
N LEU A 3 -37.00 -66.14 -12.50
CA LEU A 3 -38.08 -65.96 -11.50
C LEU A 3 -37.64 -64.93 -10.41
N THR A 4 -38.15 -63.69 -10.43
CA THR A 4 -39.29 -63.13 -9.65
C THR A 4 -39.13 -63.00 -8.13
N LEU A 5 -39.12 -61.74 -7.68
CA LEU A 5 -39.93 -61.11 -6.61
C LEU A 5 -40.20 -61.89 -5.30
N ARG A 6 -39.90 -61.23 -4.16
CA ARG A 6 -40.89 -61.04 -3.08
C ARG A 6 -40.58 -59.85 -2.17
N THR A 7 -41.57 -58.98 -2.12
CA THR A 7 -41.85 -57.85 -1.21
C THR A 7 -42.31 -58.30 0.18
N LEU A 8 -41.94 -57.52 1.21
CA LEU A 8 -42.68 -57.27 2.47
C LEU A 8 -41.98 -56.05 3.13
N GLY A 9 -42.60 -54.94 3.53
CA GLY A 9 -44.00 -54.56 3.68
C GLY A 9 -44.33 -54.22 5.14
N ARG A 10 -44.41 -52.90 5.44
CA ARG A 10 -45.06 -52.21 6.60
C ARG A 10 -44.27 -52.24 7.93
N HIS A 11 -44.15 -51.17 8.73
CA HIS A 11 -45.18 -50.21 9.17
C HIS A 11 -44.62 -48.81 9.47
N ALA A 12 -45.52 -47.82 9.34
CA ALA A 12 -45.34 -46.40 9.56
C ALA A 12 -45.42 -46.00 11.05
N CYS A 13 -44.78 -44.89 11.43
CA CYS A 13 -45.39 -43.93 12.34
C CYS A 13 -45.02 -42.50 11.93
N ARG A 14 -46.07 -41.73 11.69
CA ARG A 14 -46.11 -40.36 11.19
C ARG A 14 -46.51 -39.49 12.38
N VAL A 15 -45.72 -38.47 12.71
CA VAL A 15 -46.20 -37.37 13.56
C VAL A 15 -46.01 -36.07 12.80
N LYS A 16 -47.11 -35.58 12.21
CA LYS A 16 -47.29 -34.18 11.82
C LYS A 16 -47.84 -33.43 13.02
N LYS A 17 -47.32 -32.24 13.29
CA LYS A 17 -48.13 -31.13 13.83
C LYS A 17 -47.70 -29.84 13.14
N ASP A 18 -48.51 -29.46 12.16
CA ASP A 18 -48.63 -28.08 11.69
C ASP A 18 -49.38 -27.28 12.75
N VAL A 19 -48.82 -26.16 13.20
CA VAL A 19 -49.60 -25.02 13.71
C VAL A 19 -48.98 -23.75 13.18
N VAL A 20 -49.68 -23.15 12.21
CA VAL A 20 -49.51 -21.77 11.76
C VAL A 20 -50.18 -20.86 12.77
N PHE A 21 -49.49 -19.83 13.28
CA PHE A 21 -50.15 -18.58 13.69
C PHE A 21 -49.20 -17.37 13.59
N ARG A 22 -49.56 -16.51 12.62
CA ARG A 22 -49.37 -15.06 12.47
C ARG A 22 -48.17 -14.31 13.09
N ALA A 23 -47.48 -13.64 12.17
CA ALA A 23 -46.83 -12.34 12.25
C ALA A 23 -47.17 -11.45 13.47
N ALA A 24 -46.10 -11.00 14.13
CA ALA A 24 -46.00 -9.66 14.68
C ALA A 24 -44.59 -9.12 14.32
N SER A 25 -44.59 -8.12 13.45
CA SER A 25 -43.47 -7.21 13.22
C SER A 25 -43.12 -6.53 14.54
N SER A 26 -41.86 -6.63 14.97
CA SER A 26 -41.25 -5.54 15.72
C SER A 26 -39.88 -5.25 15.12
N ALA A 27 -39.74 -4.00 14.67
CA ALA A 27 -38.52 -3.44 14.17
C ALA A 27 -37.47 -3.45 15.28
N ALA A 28 -36.59 -4.45 15.27
CA ALA A 28 -35.32 -4.36 15.95
C ALA A 28 -34.40 -3.52 15.05
N ALA A 29 -34.24 -2.26 15.42
CA ALA A 29 -33.28 -1.34 14.83
C ALA A 29 -31.92 -2.04 14.70
N SER A 30 -31.53 -2.34 13.46
CA SER A 30 -30.19 -2.80 13.13
C SER A 30 -29.24 -1.62 13.23
N GLY A 31 -28.93 -1.21 14.45
CA GLY A 31 -27.69 -0.51 14.73
C GLY A 31 -26.56 -1.51 14.47
N ALA A 32 -25.94 -1.41 13.29
CA ALA A 32 -24.71 -2.12 13.01
C ALA A 32 -23.73 -1.79 14.15
N PHE A 33 -23.42 -2.80 14.96
CA PHE A 33 -22.39 -2.74 15.98
C PHE A 33 -21.06 -2.64 15.21
N GLU A 34 -20.69 -1.42 14.83
CA GLU A 34 -19.38 -1.09 14.26
C GLU A 34 -18.35 -1.57 15.27
N ALA A 35 -17.69 -2.71 14.99
CA ALA A 35 -16.74 -3.33 15.90
C ALA A 35 -15.46 -2.48 15.91
N LYS A 36 -15.50 -1.37 16.67
CA LYS A 36 -14.39 -0.46 16.92
C LYS A 36 -13.37 -1.16 17.80
N THR A 37 -12.54 -2.00 17.21
CA THR A 37 -11.36 -2.54 17.89
C THR A 37 -10.26 -1.49 17.86
N GLN A 38 -9.58 -1.24 18.98
CA GLN A 38 -8.36 -0.42 19.01
C GLN A 38 -7.17 -1.27 18.57
N ILE A 39 -7.08 -1.59 17.28
CA ILE A 39 -5.81 -1.99 16.70
C ILE A 39 -5.07 -0.67 16.50
N PRO A 40 -3.80 -0.56 16.93
CA PRO A 40 -3.05 0.64 16.61
C PRO A 40 -3.11 0.83 15.07
N PRO A 41 -3.36 2.06 14.57
CA PRO A 41 -3.18 2.33 13.15
C PRO A 41 -1.80 1.82 12.75
N PRO A 42 -1.58 1.40 11.48
CA PRO A 42 -0.30 0.84 11.08
C PRO A 42 0.76 1.83 11.54
N ALA A 43 1.52 1.42 12.56
CA ALA A 43 2.38 2.37 13.22
C ALA A 43 3.31 2.88 12.13
N PRO A 44 3.60 4.19 12.05
CA PRO A 44 4.64 4.64 11.14
C PRO A 44 6.01 4.01 11.49
N TYR A 45 6.08 3.23 12.58
CA TYR A 45 7.30 2.76 13.22
C TYR A 45 7.14 1.27 13.53
N THR A 46 7.54 0.42 12.58
CA THR A 46 7.92 -0.97 12.86
C THR A 46 9.23 -0.95 13.66
N GLY A 47 9.13 -0.90 14.98
CA GLY A 47 10.25 -0.97 15.92
C GLY A 47 9.75 -1.20 17.34
N LEU A 48 10.51 -1.95 18.17
CA LEU A 48 10.13 -2.37 19.54
C LEU A 48 9.85 -1.21 20.53
N PHE A 49 10.04 0.05 20.13
CA PHE A 49 9.73 1.24 20.92
C PHE A 49 8.71 2.14 20.20
N SER A 50 7.55 1.60 19.85
CA SER A 50 6.45 2.40 19.29
C SER A 50 5.67 3.11 20.42
N THR A 51 6.14 4.29 20.85
CA THR A 51 5.23 5.20 21.56
C THR A 51 4.50 6.05 20.52
N ASN A 52 3.18 5.94 20.52
CA ASN A 52 2.26 6.69 19.64
C ASN A 52 2.21 8.17 20.05
N PHE A 53 3.32 8.89 19.88
CA PHE A 53 3.42 10.30 20.20
C PHE A 53 3.13 11.12 18.94
N ASP A 54 2.05 11.91 18.96
CA ASP A 54 1.74 12.81 17.86
C ASP A 54 2.66 14.04 17.90
N VAL A 55 3.70 14.03 17.06
CA VAL A 55 4.70 15.12 16.97
C VAL A 55 4.12 16.38 16.28
N THR A 56 2.91 16.29 15.71
CA THR A 56 2.33 17.38 14.91
C THR A 56 1.51 18.38 15.73
N GLU A 57 1.14 18.07 16.97
CA GLU A 57 0.34 18.98 17.80
C GLU A 57 1.19 20.18 18.29
N PRO A 58 0.71 21.44 18.13
CA PRO A 58 1.48 22.63 18.50
C PRO A 58 1.82 22.69 20.00
N LYS A 59 0.96 22.13 20.87
CA LYS A 59 1.23 21.99 22.31
C LYS A 59 2.39 21.04 22.59
N HIS A 60 2.55 19.99 21.80
CA HIS A 60 3.63 19.03 21.94
C HIS A 60 4.95 19.60 21.41
N LYS A 61 4.95 20.34 20.30
CA LYS A 61 6.16 21.05 19.82
C LYS A 61 6.73 22.03 20.86
N ALA A 62 5.88 22.83 21.49
CA ALA A 62 6.31 23.78 22.53
C ALA A 62 6.84 23.08 23.79
N ARG A 63 6.34 21.88 24.11
CA ARG A 63 6.85 21.06 25.22
C ARG A 63 8.18 20.38 24.86
N MET A 64 8.36 19.93 23.62
CA MET A 64 9.59 19.29 23.16
C MET A 64 10.76 20.30 23.07
N GLU A 65 10.51 21.52 22.61
CA GLU A 65 11.49 22.62 22.60
C GLU A 65 12.05 22.91 24.01
N ARG A 66 11.19 22.93 25.03
CA ARG A 66 11.58 23.20 26.43
C ARG A 66 12.51 22.14 27.03
N TRP A 67 12.46 20.91 26.52
CA TRP A 67 13.20 19.76 27.05
C TRP A 67 14.16 19.17 26.00
N LYS A 68 14.46 19.92 24.94
CA LYS A 68 15.27 19.47 23.81
C LYS A 68 16.62 18.92 24.24
N TRP A 69 17.30 19.60 25.17
CA TRP A 69 18.59 19.17 25.72
C TRP A 69 18.51 17.82 26.47
N LEU A 70 17.39 17.55 27.16
CA LEU A 70 17.16 16.28 27.88
C LEU A 70 16.83 15.15 26.89
N LEU A 71 16.08 15.46 25.82
CA LEU A 71 15.75 14.53 24.75
C LEU A 71 16.98 14.16 23.90
N GLU A 72 17.89 15.12 23.68
CA GLU A 72 19.20 14.89 23.06
C GLU A 72 20.08 14.01 23.96
N LEU A 73 20.13 14.29 25.27
CA LEU A 73 20.88 13.49 26.25
C LEU A 73 20.36 12.04 26.38
N LEU A 74 19.04 11.85 26.30
CA LEU A 74 18.37 10.54 26.41
C LEU A 74 18.33 9.77 25.09
N GLY A 75 18.94 10.29 24.01
CA GLY A 75 18.97 9.61 22.71
C GLY A 75 17.61 9.54 22.02
N TYR A 76 16.65 10.40 22.37
CA TYR A 76 15.36 10.49 21.66
C TYR A 76 15.55 10.93 20.20
N PHE A 77 16.60 11.72 19.94
CA PHE A 77 17.10 12.02 18.58
C PHE A 77 18.20 11.06 18.13
N ASN A 78 18.11 9.77 18.49
CA ASN A 78 19.01 8.78 17.91
C ASN A 78 18.87 8.85 16.37
N GLU A 79 19.99 8.99 15.67
CA GLU A 79 20.04 9.13 14.21
C GLU A 79 19.24 8.01 13.53
N GLU A 80 19.33 6.80 14.08
CA GLU A 80 18.57 5.61 13.68
C GLU A 80 17.04 5.76 13.81
N ALA A 81 16.55 6.35 14.90
CA ALA A 81 15.11 6.60 15.11
C ALA A 81 14.57 7.68 14.15
N THR A 82 15.38 8.70 13.86
CA THR A 82 15.02 9.72 12.88
C THR A 82 14.99 9.16 11.45
N MET A 83 15.96 8.31 11.08
CA MET A 83 15.97 7.63 9.78
C MET A 83 14.77 6.70 9.63
N THR A 84 14.46 5.93 10.67
CA THR A 84 13.27 5.08 10.77
C THR A 84 11.98 5.86 10.52
N THR A 85 11.91 7.11 10.97
CA THR A 85 10.75 7.98 10.76
C THR A 85 10.69 8.52 9.34
N LYS A 86 11.81 9.07 8.84
CA LYS A 86 11.91 9.65 7.50
C LYS A 86 11.61 8.61 6.42
N SER A 87 12.16 7.39 6.55
CA SER A 87 11.92 6.31 5.60
C SER A 87 10.45 5.88 5.58
N ALA A 88 9.78 5.86 6.74
CA ALA A 88 8.36 5.55 6.84
C ALA A 88 7.48 6.56 6.12
N LEU A 89 7.72 7.86 6.36
CA LEU A 89 6.95 8.93 5.72
C LEU A 89 7.12 8.89 4.20
N LEU A 90 8.34 8.68 3.74
CA LEU A 90 8.69 8.56 2.33
C LEU A 90 8.04 7.33 1.67
N PHE A 91 8.10 6.18 2.35
CA PHE A 91 7.46 4.96 1.89
C PHE A 91 5.94 5.10 1.82
N ASN A 92 5.33 5.66 2.87
CA ASN A 92 3.90 5.93 2.91
C ASN A 92 3.47 6.81 1.74
N SER A 93 4.24 7.85 1.41
CA SER A 93 4.00 8.67 0.22
C SER A 93 3.90 7.85 -1.07
N CYS A 94 4.81 6.90 -1.27
CA CYS A 94 4.80 6.00 -2.42
C CYS A 94 3.57 5.10 -2.41
N VAL A 95 3.21 4.52 -1.26
CA VAL A 95 2.01 3.68 -1.10
C VAL A 95 0.73 4.50 -1.36
N ASN A 96 0.66 5.74 -0.88
CA ASN A 96 -0.47 6.65 -1.10
C ASN A 96 -0.72 6.84 -2.59
N GLN A 97 0.34 7.12 -3.33
CA GLN A 97 0.25 7.38 -4.76
C GLN A 97 -0.03 6.11 -5.55
N ALA A 98 0.65 5.00 -5.24
CA ALA A 98 0.47 3.73 -5.93
C ALA A 98 -0.91 3.07 -5.70
N ALA A 99 -1.52 3.32 -4.54
CA ALA A 99 -2.85 2.81 -4.19
C ALA A 99 -3.99 3.69 -4.72
N HIS A 100 -3.71 4.66 -5.60
CA HIS A 100 -4.76 5.50 -6.17
C HIS A 100 -5.59 4.70 -7.19
N PRO A 101 -6.92 4.55 -7.01
CA PRO A 101 -7.76 3.70 -7.87
C PRO A 101 -7.74 4.08 -9.35
N SER A 102 -7.48 5.35 -9.67
CA SER A 102 -7.46 5.82 -11.06
C SER A 102 -6.36 5.19 -11.91
N PHE A 103 -5.25 4.72 -11.32
CA PHE A 103 -4.24 3.96 -12.07
C PHE A 103 -4.80 2.65 -12.61
N TYR A 104 -5.54 1.91 -11.78
CA TYR A 104 -6.08 0.61 -12.15
C TYR A 104 -7.12 0.74 -13.25
N ARG A 105 -7.95 1.79 -13.16
CA ARG A 105 -8.97 2.07 -14.18
C ARG A 105 -8.36 2.58 -15.49
N ALA A 106 -7.49 3.58 -15.44
CA ALA A 106 -6.92 4.18 -16.64
C ALA A 106 -5.98 3.23 -17.41
N LEU A 107 -5.35 2.29 -16.71
CA LEU A 107 -4.44 1.30 -17.29
C LEU A 107 -5.10 -0.04 -17.57
N ASP A 108 -6.36 -0.22 -17.16
CA ASP A 108 -7.07 -1.50 -17.22
C ASP A 108 -6.22 -2.61 -16.56
N LEU A 109 -5.83 -2.37 -15.31
CA LEU A 109 -5.05 -3.30 -14.49
C LEU A 109 -5.98 -4.05 -13.53
N PRO A 110 -5.80 -5.37 -13.37
CA PRO A 110 -6.50 -6.10 -12.33
C PRO A 110 -6.05 -5.58 -10.94
N PRO A 111 -6.94 -5.54 -9.93
CA PRO A 111 -6.62 -5.14 -8.57
C PRO A 111 -5.86 -6.25 -7.80
N ASP A 112 -4.98 -6.98 -8.49
CA ASP A 112 -4.26 -8.12 -7.94
C ASP A 112 -2.97 -7.69 -7.22
N PHE A 113 -2.38 -8.63 -6.47
CA PHE A 113 -1.11 -8.39 -5.77
C PHE A 113 -0.02 -7.93 -6.74
N ARG A 114 0.03 -8.51 -7.95
CA ARG A 114 1.09 -8.24 -8.92
C ARG A 114 1.02 -6.81 -9.45
N SER A 115 -0.15 -6.33 -9.84
CA SER A 115 -0.32 -4.96 -10.35
C SER A 115 -0.08 -3.94 -9.25
N GLN A 116 -0.57 -4.21 -8.03
CA GLN A 116 -0.31 -3.37 -6.86
C GLN A 116 1.19 -3.26 -6.55
N GLN A 117 1.90 -4.40 -6.54
CA GLN A 117 3.34 -4.41 -6.32
C GLN A 117 4.09 -3.69 -7.45
N ALA A 118 3.73 -3.92 -8.71
CA ALA A 118 4.42 -3.30 -9.85
C ALA A 118 4.28 -1.76 -9.82
N LEU A 119 3.11 -1.22 -9.49
CA LEU A 119 2.89 0.22 -9.32
C LEU A 119 3.63 0.78 -8.10
N LEU A 120 3.67 0.04 -6.98
CA LEU A 120 4.43 0.44 -5.79
C LEU A 120 5.93 0.53 -6.10
N ILE A 121 6.50 -0.50 -6.73
CA ILE A 121 7.91 -0.52 -7.14
C ILE A 121 8.24 0.63 -8.09
N LEU A 122 7.34 0.98 -9.01
CA LEU A 122 7.53 2.12 -9.91
C LEU A 122 7.71 3.44 -9.15
N HIS A 123 6.85 3.71 -8.15
CA HIS A 123 6.94 4.93 -7.34
C HIS A 123 8.17 4.94 -6.43
N VAL A 124 8.47 3.81 -5.79
CA VAL A 124 9.70 3.65 -4.98
C VAL A 124 10.94 3.83 -5.85
N TRP A 125 10.95 3.31 -7.08
CA TRP A 125 12.06 3.51 -8.02
C TRP A 125 12.27 4.99 -8.35
N ILE A 126 11.20 5.77 -8.61
CA ILE A 126 11.31 7.22 -8.86
C ILE A 126 12.01 7.93 -7.69
N VAL A 127 11.60 7.61 -6.46
CA VAL A 127 12.20 8.19 -5.24
C VAL A 127 13.65 7.73 -5.08
N HIS A 128 13.92 6.44 -5.26
CA HIS A 128 15.26 5.86 -5.24
C HIS A 128 16.21 6.60 -6.20
N ARG A 129 15.78 6.87 -7.44
CA ARG A 129 16.57 7.61 -8.42
C ARG A 129 16.97 9.00 -7.93
N ARG A 130 16.10 9.67 -7.17
CA ARG A 130 16.41 10.97 -6.59
C ARG A 130 17.40 10.85 -5.41
N LEU A 131 17.25 9.84 -4.56
CA LEU A 131 18.15 9.59 -3.43
C LEU A 131 19.58 9.25 -3.89
N ILE A 132 19.76 8.42 -4.92
CA ILE A 132 21.11 8.10 -5.43
C ILE A 132 21.78 9.28 -6.16
N ALA A 133 20.98 10.21 -6.69
CA ALA A 133 21.47 11.40 -7.37
C ALA A 133 21.95 12.49 -6.40
N SER A 134 21.64 12.37 -5.10
CA SER A 134 21.94 13.39 -4.10
C SER A 134 23.36 13.39 -3.55
N LYS A 135 24.28 12.64 -4.19
CA LYS A 135 25.67 12.53 -3.73
C LYS A 135 26.25 13.91 -3.48
N THR A 136 26.48 14.23 -2.21
CA THR A 136 27.01 15.54 -1.81
C THR A 136 28.49 15.56 -2.19
N PRO A 137 28.93 16.45 -3.09
CA PRO A 137 30.28 16.43 -3.66
C PRO A 137 31.41 16.66 -2.64
N ASN A 138 31.09 17.14 -1.45
CA ASN A 138 32.04 17.49 -0.39
C ASN A 138 31.97 16.57 0.84
N THR A 139 31.34 15.41 0.75
CA THR A 139 31.30 14.46 1.88
C THR A 139 32.66 13.75 1.98
N PRO A 140 33.33 13.76 3.15
CA PRO A 140 34.53 12.96 3.36
C PRO A 140 34.25 11.49 3.02
N LYS A 141 35.18 10.80 2.35
CA LYS A 141 35.03 9.39 1.92
C LYS A 141 34.67 8.42 3.06
N GLU A 142 34.92 8.81 4.31
CA GLU A 142 34.63 8.03 5.51
C GLU A 142 33.17 8.12 5.99
N LYS A 143 32.40 9.15 5.59
CA LYS A 143 31.01 9.32 6.04
C LYS A 143 30.03 8.77 4.99
N ILE A 144 29.12 7.90 5.43
CA ILE A 144 28.07 7.34 4.57
C ILE A 144 27.16 8.49 4.10
N ASP A 145 26.87 8.53 2.79
CA ASP A 145 25.98 9.52 2.19
C ASP A 145 24.57 9.44 2.82
N PRO A 146 24.01 10.55 3.35
CA PRO A 146 22.68 10.54 3.94
C PRO A 146 21.59 10.05 2.96
N GLY A 147 21.74 10.33 1.66
CA GLY A 147 20.80 9.82 0.65
C GLY A 147 20.83 8.30 0.54
N LYS A 148 22.01 7.69 0.72
CA LYS A 148 22.19 6.23 0.69
C LYS A 148 21.58 5.56 1.94
N LEU A 149 21.78 6.13 3.13
CA LEU A 149 21.17 5.62 4.36
C LEU A 149 19.64 5.63 4.29
N LEU A 150 19.07 6.76 3.83
CA LEU A 150 17.62 6.88 3.66
C LEU A 150 17.08 5.91 2.59
N GLN A 151 17.86 5.64 1.54
CA GLN A 151 17.52 4.68 0.51
C GLN A 151 17.50 3.25 1.03
N GLU A 152 18.50 2.83 1.80
CA GLU A 152 18.55 1.50 2.43
C GLU A 152 17.33 1.32 3.36
N ALA A 153 17.08 2.30 4.24
CA ALA A 153 15.92 2.29 5.12
C ALA A 153 14.57 2.28 4.38
N LEU A 154 14.47 2.92 3.20
CA LEU A 154 13.27 2.87 2.35
C LEU A 154 13.03 1.46 1.79
N PHE A 155 14.10 0.78 1.35
CA PHE A 155 14.00 -0.59 0.83
C PHE A 155 13.66 -1.59 1.91
N ASP A 156 14.22 -1.46 3.11
CA ASP A 156 13.88 -2.31 4.24
C ASP A 156 12.37 -2.26 4.53
N ARG A 157 11.78 -1.06 4.53
CA ARG A 157 10.32 -0.88 4.70
C ARG A 157 9.51 -1.43 3.56
N LEU A 158 9.98 -1.28 2.32
CA LEU A 158 9.32 -1.91 1.17
C LEU A 158 9.27 -3.43 1.33
N TRP A 159 10.33 -4.07 1.80
CA TRP A 159 10.37 -5.53 1.93
C TRP A 159 9.61 -6.05 3.15
N GLU A 160 9.60 -5.30 4.26
CA GLU A 160 8.72 -5.55 5.40
C GLU A 160 7.24 -5.52 4.96
N ASP A 161 6.81 -4.45 4.27
CA ASP A 161 5.45 -4.32 3.75
C ASP A 161 5.13 -5.42 2.72
N THR A 162 6.06 -5.71 1.80
CA THR A 162 5.89 -6.79 0.81
C THR A 162 5.69 -8.14 1.48
N THR A 163 6.40 -8.43 2.58
CA THR A 163 6.24 -9.66 3.35
C THR A 163 4.82 -9.79 3.89
N VAL A 164 4.27 -8.70 4.45
CA VAL A 164 2.89 -8.67 4.95
C VAL A 164 1.87 -8.80 3.80
N ARG A 165 2.11 -8.17 2.65
CA ARG A 165 1.27 -8.32 1.46
C ARG A 165 1.27 -9.74 0.90
N ILE A 166 2.39 -10.46 1.01
CA ILE A 166 2.49 -11.88 0.65
C ILE A 166 1.64 -12.72 1.62
N ARG A 167 1.70 -12.47 2.93
CA ARG A 167 0.82 -13.15 3.91
C ARG A 167 -0.66 -12.93 3.60
N ASN A 168 -1.05 -11.73 3.14
CA ASN A 168 -2.41 -11.43 2.68
C ASN A 168 -2.86 -12.30 1.49
N GLN A 169 -1.95 -12.97 0.77
CA GLN A 169 -2.31 -13.95 -0.27
C GLN A 169 -2.64 -15.35 0.27
N ASN A 170 -2.69 -15.53 1.60
CA ASN A 170 -2.96 -16.81 2.28
C ASN A 170 -1.95 -17.92 1.92
N VAL A 171 -0.69 -17.55 1.68
CA VAL A 171 0.40 -18.52 1.50
C VAL A 171 0.88 -19.07 2.85
N SER A 172 1.47 -20.27 2.85
CA SER A 172 2.04 -20.85 4.06
C SER A 172 3.21 -20.01 4.58
N GLU A 173 3.26 -19.75 5.89
CA GLU A 173 4.36 -18.98 6.55
C GLU A 173 5.75 -19.53 6.19
N LEU A 174 5.88 -20.86 6.02
CA LEU A 174 7.15 -21.50 5.62
C LEU A 174 7.61 -21.10 4.22
N THR A 175 6.68 -20.70 3.35
CA THR A 175 6.94 -20.32 1.95
C THR A 175 7.01 -18.81 1.74
N VAL A 176 6.69 -17.99 2.75
CA VAL A 176 6.69 -16.52 2.64
C VAL A 176 8.05 -15.99 2.20
N ASN A 177 9.14 -16.45 2.81
CA ASN A 177 10.50 -16.01 2.45
C ASN A 177 10.88 -16.40 1.02
N LYS A 178 10.43 -17.57 0.54
CA LYS A 178 10.65 -18.00 -0.84
C LYS A 178 9.94 -17.06 -1.82
N HIS A 179 8.67 -16.76 -1.56
CA HIS A 179 7.90 -15.84 -2.39
C HIS A 179 8.44 -14.41 -2.31
N LEU A 180 8.94 -13.97 -1.14
CA LEU A 180 9.58 -12.67 -1.00
C LEU A 180 10.79 -12.57 -1.93
N HIS A 181 11.64 -13.60 -1.97
CA HIS A 181 12.79 -13.64 -2.88
C HIS A 181 12.37 -13.59 -4.36
N GLU A 182 11.32 -14.32 -4.75
CA GLU A 182 10.76 -14.28 -6.11
C GLU A 182 10.24 -12.88 -6.48
N VAL A 183 9.55 -12.21 -5.55
CA VAL A 183 9.04 -10.84 -5.73
C VAL A 183 10.19 -9.84 -5.80
N GLN A 184 11.21 -9.97 -4.94
CA GLN A 184 12.42 -9.14 -4.96
C GLN A 184 13.12 -9.25 -6.32
N GLN A 185 13.37 -10.47 -6.80
CA GLN A 185 14.02 -10.70 -8.10
C GLN A 185 13.25 -10.03 -9.25
N ARG A 186 11.92 -10.18 -9.28
CA ARG A 186 11.08 -9.51 -10.28
C ARG A 186 11.14 -7.99 -10.17
N SER A 187 11.12 -7.46 -8.95
CA SER A 187 11.15 -6.02 -8.66
C SER A 187 12.48 -5.40 -9.08
N PHE A 188 13.61 -6.06 -8.80
CA PHE A 188 14.92 -5.61 -9.25
C PHE A 188 15.04 -5.65 -10.78
N ASN A 189 14.53 -6.70 -11.42
CA ASN A 189 14.48 -6.75 -12.89
C ASN A 189 13.66 -5.59 -13.48
N GLN A 190 12.56 -5.21 -12.83
CA GLN A 190 11.75 -4.05 -13.20
C GLN A 190 12.55 -2.73 -13.05
N CYS A 191 13.26 -2.53 -11.93
CA CYS A 191 14.11 -1.36 -11.72
C CYS A 191 15.24 -1.26 -12.75
N VAL A 192 15.91 -2.39 -13.05
CA VAL A 192 16.98 -2.44 -14.07
C VAL A 192 16.43 -2.08 -15.45
N ALA A 193 15.24 -2.57 -15.81
CA ALA A 193 14.59 -2.21 -17.06
C ALA A 193 14.28 -0.69 -17.13
N TYR A 194 13.89 -0.08 -16.01
CA TYR A 194 13.70 1.37 -15.95
C TYR A 194 15.02 2.14 -16.04
N ASP A 195 16.11 1.65 -15.47
CA ASP A 195 17.41 2.31 -15.56
C ASP A 195 17.97 2.37 -16.99
N GLN A 196 17.56 1.44 -17.87
CA GLN A 196 17.87 1.51 -19.31
C GLN A 196 17.34 2.80 -19.97
N TYR A 197 16.32 3.44 -19.41
CA TYR A 197 15.88 4.78 -19.84
C TYR A 197 17.00 5.82 -19.76
N PHE A 198 17.78 5.81 -18.68
CA PHE A 198 18.88 6.74 -18.50
C PHE A 198 20.10 6.36 -19.34
N ALA A 199 20.39 5.06 -19.49
CA ALA A 199 21.46 4.57 -20.35
C ALA A 199 21.22 4.93 -21.84
N ALA A 200 19.95 4.98 -22.26
CA ALA A 200 19.54 5.39 -23.60
C ALA A 200 19.31 6.91 -23.74
N ASN A 201 19.94 7.74 -22.90
CA ASN A 201 19.82 9.21 -22.92
C ASN A 201 18.37 9.72 -22.86
N GLY A 202 17.51 9.04 -22.10
CA GLY A 202 16.10 9.42 -21.93
C GLY A 202 15.20 9.06 -23.11
N ALA A 203 15.56 8.05 -23.91
CA ALA A 203 14.72 7.56 -24.99
C ALA A 203 13.36 7.08 -24.45
N LYS A 204 12.26 7.71 -24.90
CA LYS A 204 10.90 7.35 -24.49
C LYS A 204 10.57 5.87 -24.73
N ARG A 205 11.14 5.30 -25.78
CA ARG A 205 10.89 3.92 -26.19
C ARG A 205 11.30 2.90 -25.14
N SER A 206 12.50 3.03 -24.56
CA SER A 206 12.99 2.07 -23.55
C SER A 206 12.13 2.07 -22.29
N LEU A 207 11.71 3.26 -21.82
CA LEU A 207 10.80 3.37 -20.69
C LEU A 207 9.42 2.77 -21.01
N SER A 208 8.88 3.02 -22.20
CA SER A 208 7.59 2.47 -22.61
C SER A 208 7.60 0.93 -22.70
N GLU A 209 8.68 0.35 -23.23
CA GLU A 209 8.84 -1.11 -23.31
C GLU A 209 8.94 -1.74 -21.91
N ALA A 210 9.71 -1.11 -21.00
CA ALA A 210 9.81 -1.56 -19.62
C ALA A 210 8.46 -1.49 -18.88
N ILE A 211 7.69 -0.41 -19.08
CA ILE A 211 6.36 -0.24 -18.48
C ILE A 211 5.38 -1.31 -19.00
N SER A 212 5.32 -1.54 -20.31
CA SER A 212 4.45 -2.57 -20.90
C SER A 212 4.74 -3.95 -20.30
N LYS A 213 6.02 -4.31 -20.20
CA LYS A 213 6.45 -5.62 -19.72
C LYS A 213 6.23 -5.82 -18.22
N HIS A 214 6.59 -4.83 -17.40
CA HIS A 214 6.63 -5.01 -15.95
C HIS A 214 5.36 -4.56 -15.22
N VAL A 215 4.70 -3.50 -15.69
CA VAL A 215 3.47 -2.98 -15.06
C VAL A 215 2.23 -3.58 -15.70
N LEU A 216 2.10 -3.45 -17.02
CA LEU A 216 0.93 -3.94 -17.73
C LEU A 216 0.97 -5.45 -17.97
N ASN A 217 2.15 -6.07 -17.85
CA ASN A 217 2.37 -7.50 -18.12
C ASN A 217 1.85 -7.94 -19.50
N VAL A 218 2.06 -7.10 -20.50
CA VAL A 218 1.67 -7.37 -21.89
C VAL A 218 2.84 -7.08 -22.84
N GLU A 219 2.73 -7.61 -24.05
CA GLU A 219 3.65 -7.25 -25.12
C GLU A 219 3.55 -5.74 -25.44
N PRO A 220 4.65 -5.06 -25.81
CA PRO A 220 4.66 -3.61 -26.02
C PRO A 220 3.63 -3.08 -27.02
N SER A 221 3.15 -3.92 -27.95
CA SER A 221 2.14 -3.58 -28.96
C SER A 221 0.69 -3.72 -28.50
N ALA A 222 0.41 -4.38 -27.38
CA ALA A 222 -0.96 -4.74 -27.00
C ALA A 222 -1.77 -3.57 -26.41
N LYS A 223 -1.14 -2.73 -25.57
CA LYS A 223 -1.79 -1.59 -24.88
C LYS A 223 -1.02 -0.27 -25.07
N PRO A 224 -0.80 0.19 -26.32
CA PRO A 224 0.10 1.32 -26.60
C PRO A 224 -0.38 2.64 -25.97
N SER A 225 -1.70 2.85 -25.90
CA SER A 225 -2.27 4.08 -25.32
C SER A 225 -2.04 4.18 -23.80
N GLN A 226 -2.28 3.08 -23.07
CA GLN A 226 -2.09 2.98 -21.63
C GLN A 226 -0.59 3.07 -21.28
N THR A 227 0.27 2.41 -22.06
CA THR A 227 1.72 2.52 -21.91
C THR A 227 2.18 3.95 -22.11
N ALA A 228 1.73 4.64 -23.16
CA ALA A 228 2.10 6.03 -23.41
C ALA A 228 1.63 6.96 -22.28
N LEU A 229 0.42 6.73 -21.75
CA LEU A 229 -0.15 7.48 -20.65
C LEU A 229 0.69 7.35 -19.37
N LEU A 230 1.02 6.11 -18.96
CA LEU A 230 1.87 5.88 -17.80
C LEU A 230 3.31 6.37 -18.03
N THR A 231 3.85 6.22 -19.24
CA THR A 231 5.18 6.74 -19.58
C THR A 231 5.23 8.26 -19.41
N ALA A 232 4.23 8.99 -19.88
CA ALA A 232 4.15 10.44 -19.73
C ALA A 232 4.06 10.85 -18.26
N TYR A 233 3.28 10.12 -17.45
CA TYR A 233 3.22 10.29 -16.00
C TYR A 233 4.60 10.12 -15.36
N VAL A 234 5.27 8.98 -15.60
CA VAL A 234 6.59 8.69 -15.02
C VAL A 234 7.62 9.75 -15.40
N GLN A 235 7.63 10.20 -16.66
CA GLN A 235 8.54 11.27 -17.09
C GLN A 235 8.28 12.59 -16.39
N ARG A 236 7.01 12.93 -16.11
CA ARG A 236 6.64 14.13 -15.36
C ARG A 236 7.09 14.02 -13.90
N GLU A 237 6.84 12.89 -13.25
CA GLU A 237 7.24 12.66 -11.86
C GLU A 237 8.76 12.66 -11.72
N LEU A 238 9.51 12.00 -12.61
CA LEU A 238 10.97 12.03 -12.61
C LEU A 238 11.52 13.46 -12.70
N LYS A 239 10.95 14.30 -13.58
CA LYS A 239 11.35 15.71 -13.71
C LYS A 239 11.04 16.54 -12.47
N THR A 240 9.91 16.27 -11.82
CA THR A 240 9.49 16.98 -10.59
C THR A 240 10.38 16.57 -9.42
N MET A 241 10.54 15.26 -9.20
CA MET A 241 11.35 14.71 -8.12
C MET A 241 12.82 15.07 -8.24
N HIS A 242 13.37 15.12 -9.46
CA HIS A 242 14.76 15.51 -9.69
C HIS A 242 15.09 16.92 -9.16
N LYS A 243 14.12 17.84 -9.13
CA LYS A 243 14.30 19.22 -8.66
C LYS A 243 14.15 19.38 -7.15
N LEU A 244 13.59 18.41 -6.45
CA LEU A 244 13.32 18.53 -5.02
C LEU A 244 14.62 18.45 -4.23
N PRO A 245 14.84 19.32 -3.23
CA PRO A 245 15.96 19.18 -2.31
C PRO A 245 15.73 18.00 -1.34
N LEU A 246 16.81 17.51 -0.71
CA LEU A 246 16.75 16.29 0.12
C LEU A 246 15.88 16.46 1.37
N ASP A 247 15.96 17.62 2.01
CA ASP A 247 15.16 18.01 3.17
C ASP A 247 13.65 17.85 2.93
N VAL A 248 13.17 18.19 1.73
CA VAL A 248 11.76 18.00 1.35
C VAL A 248 11.43 16.51 1.24
N LEU A 249 12.32 15.67 0.71
CA LEU A 249 12.09 14.22 0.66
C LEU A 249 11.99 13.61 2.05
N GLU A 250 12.79 14.11 3.00
CA GLU A 250 12.77 13.63 4.39
C GLU A 250 11.43 13.89 5.09
N THR A 251 10.66 14.88 4.64
CA THR A 251 9.30 15.12 5.16
C THR A 251 8.28 14.06 4.72
N GLY A 252 8.57 13.33 3.64
CA GLY A 252 7.66 12.38 2.99
C GLY A 252 6.46 13.02 2.27
N ASP A 253 6.27 14.34 2.35
CA ASP A 253 5.23 15.05 1.58
C ASP A 253 5.71 15.31 0.16
N LEU A 254 5.78 14.22 -0.61
CA LEU A 254 6.22 14.27 -1.99
C LEU A 254 5.12 14.90 -2.87
N PRO A 255 5.45 15.93 -3.67
CA PRO A 255 4.51 16.59 -4.55
C PRO A 255 4.27 15.75 -5.81
N TRP A 256 3.67 14.58 -5.64
CA TRP A 256 3.24 13.75 -6.75
C TRP A 256 2.26 14.54 -7.63
N GLY A 257 2.47 14.49 -8.94
CA GLY A 257 1.50 15.03 -9.87
C GLY A 257 0.16 14.29 -9.79
N PRO A 258 -0.93 14.85 -10.35
CA PRO A 258 -2.22 14.20 -10.33
C PRO A 258 -2.11 12.80 -10.92
N PRO A 259 -2.73 11.79 -10.28
CA PRO A 259 -2.72 10.43 -10.79
C PRO A 259 -3.44 10.39 -12.14
N LEU A 260 -3.30 9.28 -12.88
CA LEU A 260 -3.82 9.20 -14.25
C LEU A 260 -5.29 9.60 -14.31
N ALA A 261 -5.58 10.62 -15.13
CA ALA A 261 -6.92 11.16 -15.30
C ALA A 261 -7.81 10.12 -15.99
N ASN A 262 -9.07 10.10 -15.58
CA ASN A 262 -10.10 9.28 -16.15
C ASN A 262 -10.32 9.67 -17.64
N PRO A 263 -10.18 8.74 -18.61
CA PRO A 263 -10.39 9.07 -20.02
C PRO A 263 -11.86 9.39 -20.37
N SER A 264 -12.81 9.30 -19.44
CA SER A 264 -14.22 9.52 -19.72
C SER A 264 -14.99 9.94 -18.47
N ASN A 265 -16.04 10.74 -18.63
CA ASN A 265 -16.92 11.28 -17.59
C ASN A 265 -17.77 10.19 -16.86
N MET A 266 -17.20 9.03 -16.51
CA MET A 266 -17.84 7.98 -15.72
C MET A 266 -17.71 8.31 -14.23
N SER A 267 -18.84 8.40 -13.51
CA SER A 267 -18.82 8.32 -12.05
C SER A 267 -18.48 6.89 -11.66
N TYR A 268 -17.34 6.71 -11.00
CA TYR A 268 -16.95 5.40 -10.49
C TYR A 268 -17.43 5.25 -9.06
N ASP A 269 -17.94 4.06 -8.73
CA ASP A 269 -18.00 3.65 -7.34
C ASP A 269 -16.56 3.41 -6.87
N ASP A 270 -16.10 4.22 -5.92
CA ASP A 270 -14.85 3.95 -5.18
C ASP A 270 -14.89 2.63 -4.41
N ASP A 271 -16.04 1.97 -4.42
CA ASP A 271 -16.31 0.68 -3.80
C ASP A 271 -16.10 -0.52 -4.72
N GLU A 272 -15.73 -0.31 -5.99
CA GLU A 272 -15.55 -1.39 -6.97
C GLU A 272 -14.44 -2.37 -6.56
N PHE A 273 -13.32 -1.87 -6.06
CA PHE A 273 -12.21 -2.70 -5.55
C PHE A 273 -11.57 -2.05 -4.33
N ASP A 274 -11.08 -2.91 -3.44
CA ASP A 274 -10.38 -2.49 -2.23
C ASP A 274 -8.89 -2.79 -2.34
N LEU A 275 -8.09 -1.77 -2.66
CA LEU A 275 -6.64 -1.85 -2.78
C LEU A 275 -5.97 -1.68 -1.41
N ILE A 276 -4.75 -2.19 -1.26
CA ILE A 276 -3.97 -2.01 -0.03
C ILE A 276 -3.36 -0.60 -0.02
N GLY A 277 -3.76 0.23 0.94
CA GLY A 277 -3.35 1.63 1.05
C GLY A 277 -4.32 2.65 0.45
N GLN A 278 -5.46 2.20 -0.09
CA GLN A 278 -6.51 3.07 -0.64
C GLN A 278 -7.17 3.91 0.43
N ARG A 279 -7.52 5.15 0.06
CA ARG A 279 -8.17 6.13 0.93
C ARG A 279 -9.67 6.16 0.66
N TYR A 280 -10.46 6.16 1.73
CA TYR A 280 -11.92 6.26 1.74
C TYR A 280 -12.31 7.45 2.64
N GLY A 281 -12.33 8.66 2.10
CA GLY A 281 -12.53 9.87 2.89
C GLY A 281 -11.42 10.06 3.93
N ASN A 282 -11.76 9.94 5.23
CA ASN A 282 -10.80 9.98 6.34
C ASN A 282 -10.25 8.59 6.73
N TRP A 283 -10.78 7.53 6.12
CA TRP A 283 -10.36 6.17 6.38
C TRP A 283 -9.37 5.66 5.36
N ARG A 284 -8.65 4.61 5.73
CA ARG A 284 -7.62 4.01 4.89
C ARG A 284 -7.46 2.53 5.14
N SER A 285 -7.31 1.75 4.07
CA SER A 285 -7.00 0.32 4.17
C SER A 285 -5.51 0.10 4.51
N ALA A 286 -5.26 -0.86 5.38
CA ALA A 286 -3.93 -1.32 5.78
C ALA A 286 -3.95 -2.83 6.02
N LEU A 287 -2.78 -3.42 6.22
CA LEU A 287 -2.62 -4.83 6.59
C LEU A 287 -2.03 -4.92 7.99
N ASP A 288 -2.55 -5.86 8.79
CA ASP A 288 -1.96 -6.26 10.06
C ASP A 288 -0.72 -7.13 9.82
N VAL A 289 0.10 -7.39 10.85
CA VAL A 289 1.31 -8.23 10.77
C VAL A 289 1.02 -9.64 10.21
N ARG A 290 -0.21 -10.12 10.41
CA ARG A 290 -0.73 -11.39 9.90
C ARG A 290 -1.16 -11.35 8.43
N GLY A 291 -1.15 -10.18 7.80
CA GLY A 291 -1.68 -9.96 6.47
C GLY A 291 -3.19 -9.80 6.43
N THR A 292 -3.89 -9.68 7.57
CA THR A 292 -5.33 -9.41 7.58
C THR A 292 -5.58 -7.94 7.32
N ARG A 293 -6.49 -7.63 6.40
CA ARG A 293 -6.86 -6.25 6.09
C ARG A 293 -7.71 -5.62 7.20
N TYR A 294 -7.41 -4.38 7.52
CA TYR A 294 -8.25 -3.51 8.35
C TYR A 294 -8.27 -2.09 7.79
N PHE A 295 -9.16 -1.28 8.33
CA PHE A 295 -9.30 0.13 7.99
C PHE A 295 -8.97 0.97 9.22
N TRP A 296 -8.29 2.09 9.03
CA TRP A 296 -8.03 3.03 10.10
C TRP A 296 -8.34 4.46 9.67
N ASN A 297 -8.82 5.25 10.62
CA ASN A 297 -9.18 6.63 10.40
C ASN A 297 -7.97 7.53 10.69
N MET A 298 -7.58 8.33 9.71
CA MET A 298 -6.40 9.20 9.78
C MET A 298 -6.57 10.34 10.79
N THR A 299 -7.81 10.77 11.05
CA THR A 299 -8.12 11.85 11.98
C THR A 299 -8.35 11.34 13.39
N THR A 300 -9.22 10.35 13.56
CA THR A 300 -9.64 9.86 14.89
C THR A 300 -8.73 8.76 15.45
N ARG A 301 -7.83 8.21 14.62
CA ARG A 301 -6.92 7.09 14.95
C ARG A 301 -7.64 5.79 15.36
N PHE A 302 -8.95 5.69 15.12
CA PHE A 302 -9.68 4.43 15.30
C PHE A 302 -9.40 3.46 14.16
N SER A 303 -9.46 2.17 14.45
CA SER A 303 -9.43 1.10 13.46
C SER A 303 -10.73 0.30 13.46
N SER A 304 -11.06 -0.28 12.32
CA SER A 304 -12.20 -1.15 12.09
C SER A 304 -11.78 -2.28 11.16
N TRP A 305 -12.29 -3.49 11.38
CA TRP A 305 -12.15 -4.58 10.42
C TRP A 305 -13.11 -4.44 9.23
N ASP A 306 -14.25 -3.80 9.48
CA ASP A 306 -15.28 -3.58 8.48
C ASP A 306 -14.97 -2.34 7.65
N LYS A 307 -15.33 -2.41 6.36
CA LYS A 307 -15.17 -1.30 5.44
C LYS A 307 -16.03 -0.12 5.88
N PRO A 308 -15.44 1.07 6.07
CA PRO A 308 -16.19 2.25 6.49
C PRO A 308 -17.05 2.76 5.34
N THR A 309 -18.31 3.06 5.63
CA THR A 309 -19.18 3.77 4.69
C THR A 309 -18.74 5.23 4.58
N LYS A 310 -18.87 5.84 3.40
CA LYS A 310 -18.39 7.21 3.10
C LYS A 310 -18.95 8.30 4.06
N ASP A 311 -19.98 7.98 4.86
CA ASP A 311 -20.72 8.91 5.70
C ASP A 311 -20.37 8.90 7.20
N THR A 312 -19.41 8.11 7.67
CA THR A 312 -19.00 8.15 9.08
C THR A 312 -18.07 9.35 9.35
N LYS A 313 -18.70 10.48 9.68
CA LYS A 313 -18.05 11.68 10.25
C LYS A 313 -17.38 11.40 11.60
#